data_AF-A0A0C4ENC7-F1
#
_entry.id   AF-A0A0C4ENC7-F1
#
_cell.length_a   1.000
_cell.length_b   1.000
_cell.length_c   1.000
_cell.angle_alpha   90.00
_cell.angle_beta   90.00
_cell.angle_gamma   90.00
#
_symmetry.space_group_name_H-M   'P 1'
#
loop_
_entity.id
_entity.type
_entity.pdbx_description
1 polymer ?
#
loop_
_entity_poly.entity_id
_entity_poly.type
_entity_poly.pdbx_seq_one_letter_code
_entity_poly.pdbx_strand_id
1 'polypeptide(L)'
;MTETSVSKQMIKWTIGIPLESIVVVEGHLQAPVEDVKTCSQSKLEIKLEQIFLLAEAPAKLPFLLEDASRPVDLLPKEGEQFVTVGTDTRLDNRVLDLRTPVNRAIFRVQSRVCNLFRRFLDDEGFIETHTPNIQGVATESGASVFKLGYFEQTAFLAQSPQLIKQMAIAADFERVYEIGPVFRAENSTG
;
A
#
# COMPACT_ATOMS: atom_id res chain seq x y z
N MET A 1 6.09 -5.58 46.15
CA MET A 1 5.83 -5.62 44.69
C MET A 1 4.45 -6.22 44.53
N THR A 2 3.47 -5.41 44.17
CA THR A 2 2.08 -5.86 44.01
C THR A 2 2.01 -6.78 42.80
N GLU A 3 1.63 -8.05 43.00
CA GLU A 3 1.24 -8.94 41.90
C GLU A 3 0.05 -8.32 41.18
N THR A 4 0.28 -7.68 40.05
CA THR A 4 -0.77 -7.27 39.11
C THR A 4 -1.30 -8.54 38.46
N SER A 5 -2.24 -9.22 39.12
CA SER A 5 -2.84 -10.44 38.59
C SER A 5 -3.78 -10.10 37.43
N VAL A 6 -3.41 -10.47 36.21
CA VAL A 6 -4.30 -10.43 35.04
C VAL A 6 -5.59 -11.19 35.36
N SER A 7 -6.72 -10.50 35.30
CA SER A 7 -8.02 -11.10 35.67
C SER A 7 -8.56 -12.04 34.59
N LYS A 8 -9.32 -13.05 34.98
CA LYS A 8 -10.06 -13.91 34.01
C LYS A 8 -10.98 -13.10 33.09
N GLN A 9 -11.54 -12.01 33.61
CA GLN A 9 -12.40 -11.11 32.84
C GLN A 9 -11.62 -10.37 31.74
N MET A 10 -10.40 -9.93 32.05
CA MET A 10 -9.51 -9.28 31.09
C MET A 10 -9.09 -10.25 29.98
N ILE A 11 -8.79 -11.51 30.30
CA ILE A 11 -8.51 -12.55 29.30
C ILE A 11 -9.71 -12.75 28.37
N LYS A 12 -10.91 -12.93 28.95
CA LYS A 12 -12.14 -13.10 28.17
C LYS A 12 -12.43 -11.90 27.26
N TRP A 13 -12.23 -10.69 27.77
CA TRP A 13 -12.41 -9.47 26.99
C TRP A 13 -11.42 -9.39 25.83
N THR A 14 -10.14 -9.71 26.07
CA THR A 14 -9.08 -9.68 25.04
C THR A 14 -9.36 -10.64 23.89
N ILE A 15 -9.86 -11.84 24.17
CA ILE A 15 -10.25 -12.83 23.14
C ILE A 15 -11.40 -12.31 22.26
N GLY A 16 -12.26 -11.43 22.81
CA GLY A 16 -13.40 -10.87 22.10
C GLY A 16 -13.07 -9.67 21.22
N ILE A 17 -11.84 -9.16 21.23
CA ILE A 17 -11.45 -8.01 20.41
C ILE A 17 -11.50 -8.42 18.92
N PRO A 18 -12.26 -7.71 18.07
CA PRO A 18 -12.30 -7.99 16.64
C PRO A 18 -10.91 -7.91 16.01
N LEU A 19 -10.60 -8.83 15.08
CA LEU A 19 -9.38 -8.78 14.28
C LEU A 19 -9.24 -7.44 13.56
N GLU A 20 -8.01 -6.99 13.36
CA GLU A 20 -7.66 -5.68 12.77
C GLU A 20 -7.97 -4.44 13.64
N SER A 21 -8.46 -4.63 14.86
CA SER A 21 -8.56 -3.55 15.85
C SER A 21 -7.19 -3.04 16.27
N ILE A 22 -7.10 -1.75 16.59
CA ILE A 22 -5.87 -1.13 17.08
C ILE A 22 -5.92 -1.12 18.61
N VAL A 23 -4.90 -1.71 19.22
CA VAL A 23 -4.75 -1.79 20.68
C VAL A 23 -3.43 -1.16 21.14
N VAL A 24 -3.42 -0.65 22.37
CA VAL A 24 -2.19 -0.38 23.13
C VAL A 24 -2.00 -1.51 24.11
N VAL A 25 -0.78 -2.05 24.16
CA VAL A 25 -0.41 -3.13 25.07
C VAL A 25 0.74 -2.64 25.94
N GLU A 26 0.62 -2.82 27.25
CA GLU A 26 1.69 -2.67 28.22
C GLU A 26 2.03 -4.04 28.81
N GLY A 27 3.32 -4.36 28.92
CA GLY A 27 3.78 -5.62 29.47
C GLY A 27 5.30 -5.78 29.40
N HIS A 28 5.77 -6.92 29.89
CA HIS A 28 7.19 -7.24 29.93
C HIS A 28 7.60 -8.17 28.78
N LEU A 29 8.73 -7.88 28.13
CA LEU A 29 9.33 -8.80 27.18
C LEU A 29 9.99 -9.97 27.92
N GLN A 30 9.73 -11.18 27.47
CA GLN A 30 10.38 -12.39 27.97
C GLN A 30 10.64 -13.39 26.84
N ALA A 31 11.52 -14.36 27.09
CA ALA A 31 11.69 -15.48 26.17
C ALA A 31 10.46 -16.42 26.27
N PRO A 32 9.92 -16.89 25.14
CA PRO A 32 8.85 -17.88 25.16
C PRO A 32 9.39 -19.25 25.59
N VAL A 33 8.49 -20.14 26.03
CA VAL A 33 8.86 -21.53 26.39
C VAL A 33 9.38 -22.28 25.17
N GLU A 34 8.78 -22.04 24.01
CA GLU A 34 9.22 -22.53 22.70
C GLU A 34 9.14 -21.40 21.68
N ASP A 35 10.00 -21.42 20.67
CA ASP A 35 10.03 -20.40 19.62
C ASP A 35 8.68 -20.27 18.90
N VAL A 36 8.17 -19.05 18.80
CA VAL A 36 6.87 -18.74 18.17
C VAL A 36 7.03 -18.65 16.65
N LYS A 37 6.64 -19.71 15.94
CA LYS A 37 6.86 -19.88 14.49
C LYS A 37 6.03 -18.97 13.59
N THR A 38 4.94 -18.39 14.10
CA THR A 38 3.96 -17.61 13.31
C THR A 38 4.27 -16.11 13.29
N CYS A 39 5.31 -15.65 13.99
CA CYS A 39 5.64 -14.24 14.11
C CYS A 39 7.08 -13.95 13.64
N SER A 40 7.36 -12.68 13.33
CA SER A 40 8.70 -12.25 12.90
C SER A 40 9.74 -12.21 14.03
N GLN A 41 9.30 -12.14 15.28
CA GLN A 41 10.15 -12.07 16.47
C GLN A 41 10.00 -13.36 17.29
N SER A 42 10.45 -14.49 16.74
CA SER A 42 10.15 -15.82 17.30
C SER A 42 10.71 -16.09 18.71
N LYS A 43 11.72 -15.32 19.14
CA LYS A 43 12.46 -15.52 20.40
C LYS A 43 11.98 -14.64 21.56
N LEU A 44 10.97 -13.80 21.32
CA LEU A 44 10.45 -12.86 22.32
C LEU A 44 8.92 -12.92 22.32
N GLU A 45 8.34 -12.87 23.51
CA GLU A 45 6.91 -12.67 23.72
C GLU A 45 6.65 -11.53 24.71
N ILE A 46 5.44 -10.98 24.67
CA ILE A 46 5.01 -9.94 25.61
C ILE A 46 4.15 -10.61 26.68
N LYS A 47 4.65 -10.65 27.92
CA LYS A 47 3.83 -10.95 29.10
C LYS A 47 2.97 -9.73 29.42
N LEU A 48 1.72 -9.80 28.96
CA LEU A 48 0.76 -8.69 28.98
C LEU A 48 0.34 -8.32 30.41
N GLU A 49 0.37 -7.04 30.73
CA GLU A 49 -0.11 -6.47 32.00
C GLU A 49 -1.35 -5.60 31.82
N GLN A 50 -1.36 -4.77 30.77
CA GLN A 50 -2.49 -3.92 30.39
C GLN A 50 -2.73 -3.97 28.89
N ILE A 51 -3.99 -3.82 28.50
CA ILE A 51 -4.38 -3.70 27.10
C ILE A 51 -5.58 -2.77 26.98
N PHE A 52 -5.50 -1.84 26.04
CA PHE A 52 -6.53 -0.85 25.78
C PHE A 52 -6.90 -0.88 24.30
N LEU A 53 -8.20 -0.83 24.00
CA LEU A 53 -8.70 -0.69 22.64
C LEU A 53 -8.68 0.79 22.24
N LEU A 54 -7.91 1.15 21.22
CA LEU A 54 -7.88 2.52 20.68
C LEU A 54 -8.90 2.72 19.58
N ALA A 55 -8.99 1.74 18.68
CA ALA A 55 -9.92 1.77 17.57
C ALA A 55 -10.43 0.36 17.31
N GLU A 56 -11.73 0.19 17.44
CA GLU A 56 -12.40 -1.07 17.14
C GLU A 56 -12.57 -1.24 15.63
N ALA A 57 -12.20 -2.42 15.12
CA ALA A 57 -12.48 -2.80 13.75
C ALA A 57 -13.90 -3.38 13.60
N PRO A 58 -14.49 -3.37 12.39
CA PRO A 58 -15.75 -4.05 12.14
C PRO A 58 -15.68 -5.53 12.49
N ALA A 59 -16.72 -6.05 13.16
CA ALA A 59 -16.79 -7.46 13.55
C ALA A 59 -16.70 -8.44 12.36
N LYS A 60 -17.15 -8.01 11.17
CA LYS A 60 -17.05 -8.78 9.93
C LYS A 60 -16.18 -8.03 8.93
N LEU A 61 -15.04 -8.63 8.59
CA LEU A 61 -14.15 -8.16 7.54
C LEU A 61 -14.58 -8.73 6.18
N PRO A 62 -14.32 -8.04 5.06
CA PRO A 62 -14.59 -8.55 3.71
C PRO A 62 -13.76 -9.80 3.38
N PHE A 63 -12.56 -9.91 3.96
CA PHE A 63 -11.71 -11.11 3.96
C PHE A 63 -10.73 -11.04 5.14
N LEU A 64 -10.08 -12.16 5.45
CA LEU A 64 -9.03 -12.21 6.47
C LEU A 64 -7.67 -11.89 5.87
N LEU A 65 -6.82 -11.17 6.62
CA LEU A 65 -5.43 -10.90 6.20
C LEU A 65 -4.63 -12.18 5.98
N GLU A 66 -4.92 -13.24 6.74
CA GLU A 66 -4.29 -14.54 6.59
C GLU A 66 -4.53 -15.13 5.20
N ASP A 67 -5.79 -15.11 4.74
CA ASP A 67 -6.15 -15.60 3.40
C ASP A 67 -5.51 -14.75 2.29
N ALA A 68 -5.49 -13.43 2.45
CA ALA A 68 -4.88 -12.51 1.48
C ALA A 68 -3.33 -12.54 1.49
N SER A 69 -2.72 -13.04 2.57
CA SER A 69 -1.26 -13.18 2.70
C SER A 69 -0.75 -14.56 2.29
N ARG A 70 -1.64 -15.53 2.09
CA ARG A 70 -1.28 -16.89 1.68
C ARG A 70 -0.68 -16.87 0.26
N PRO A 71 0.47 -17.56 0.04
CA PRO A 71 1.01 -17.72 -1.31
C PRO A 71 0.02 -18.45 -2.22
N VAL A 72 -0.09 -18.02 -3.49
CA VAL A 72 -1.02 -18.60 -4.47
C VAL A 72 -0.69 -20.07 -4.77
N ASP A 73 0.59 -20.43 -4.73
CA ASP A 73 1.07 -21.79 -5.03
C ASP A 73 1.07 -22.72 -3.81
N LEU A 74 0.61 -22.24 -2.64
CA LEU A 74 0.52 -23.08 -1.45
C LEU A 74 -0.66 -24.03 -1.60
N LEU A 75 -0.38 -25.33 -1.67
CA LEU A 75 -1.41 -26.36 -1.70
C LEU A 75 -1.91 -26.65 -0.27
N PRO A 76 -3.23 -26.82 -0.08
CA PRO A 76 -3.78 -27.23 1.21
C PRO A 76 -3.26 -28.61 1.59
N LYS A 77 -3.08 -28.82 2.89
CA LYS A 77 -2.82 -30.17 3.42
C LYS A 77 -4.07 -31.03 3.27
N GLU A 78 -3.88 -32.34 3.37
CA GLU A 78 -4.98 -33.30 3.29
C GLU A 78 -6.05 -32.99 4.35
N GLY A 79 -7.27 -32.70 3.91
CA GLY A 79 -8.39 -32.32 4.77
C GLY A 79 -8.53 -30.81 5.06
N GLU A 80 -7.61 -29.95 4.59
CA GLU A 80 -7.73 -28.50 4.70
C GLU A 80 -8.32 -27.90 3.40
N GLN A 81 -9.08 -26.81 3.54
CA GLN A 81 -9.55 -26.02 2.40
C GLN A 81 -9.07 -24.59 2.55
N PHE A 82 -8.32 -24.10 1.57
CA PHE A 82 -7.90 -22.70 1.54
C PHE A 82 -8.98 -21.83 0.92
N VAL A 83 -9.32 -20.75 1.61
CA VAL A 83 -10.09 -19.65 1.03
C VAL A 83 -9.11 -18.79 0.22
N THR A 84 -9.41 -18.59 -1.07
CA THR A 84 -8.65 -17.68 -1.93
C THR A 84 -9.41 -16.37 -2.07
N VAL A 85 -8.70 -15.25 -1.94
CA VAL A 85 -9.28 -13.91 -2.13
C VAL A 85 -8.95 -13.42 -3.53
N GLY A 86 -9.97 -13.32 -4.38
CA GLY A 86 -9.81 -12.88 -5.77
C GLY A 86 -9.28 -11.45 -5.88
N THR A 87 -8.55 -11.15 -6.97
CA THR A 87 -7.96 -9.84 -7.21
C THR A 87 -8.99 -8.71 -7.15
N ASP A 88 -10.15 -8.87 -7.76
CA ASP A 88 -11.21 -7.85 -7.75
C ASP A 88 -11.66 -7.53 -6.33
N THR A 89 -11.93 -8.55 -5.51
CA THR A 89 -12.29 -8.37 -4.09
C THR A 89 -11.20 -7.65 -3.30
N ARG A 90 -9.92 -7.93 -3.59
CA ARG A 90 -8.78 -7.25 -2.97
C ARG A 90 -8.69 -5.78 -3.40
N LEU A 91 -8.96 -5.48 -4.68
CA LEU A 91 -8.95 -4.12 -5.21
C LEU A 91 -10.14 -3.29 -4.72
N ASP A 92 -11.34 -3.89 -4.62
CA ASP A 92 -12.52 -3.26 -4.04
C ASP A 92 -12.33 -2.90 -2.55
N ASN A 93 -11.50 -3.68 -1.85
CA ASN A 93 -11.19 -3.49 -0.43
C ASN A 93 -9.69 -3.17 -0.22
N ARG A 94 -9.11 -2.37 -1.12
CA ARG A 94 -7.66 -2.13 -1.20
C ARG A 94 -7.03 -1.65 0.10
N VAL A 95 -7.75 -0.88 0.91
CA VAL A 95 -7.27 -0.39 2.21
C VAL A 95 -6.90 -1.54 3.16
N LEU A 96 -7.69 -2.61 3.18
CA LEU A 96 -7.42 -3.81 3.98
C LEU A 96 -6.28 -4.62 3.35
N ASP A 97 -6.32 -4.81 2.03
CA ASP A 97 -5.32 -5.59 1.30
C ASP A 97 -3.90 -5.02 1.43
N LEU A 98 -3.77 -3.69 1.46
CA LEU A 98 -2.50 -2.99 1.64
C LEU A 98 -1.83 -3.25 3.00
N ARG A 99 -2.54 -3.84 3.97
CA ARG A 99 -1.99 -4.20 5.28
C ARG A 99 -1.19 -5.51 5.25
N THR A 100 -1.39 -6.35 4.23
CA THR A 100 -0.63 -7.60 4.08
C THR A 100 0.88 -7.32 4.01
N PRO A 101 1.74 -8.16 4.62
CA PRO A 101 3.19 -7.94 4.62
C PRO A 101 3.79 -7.78 3.21
N VAL A 102 3.27 -8.54 2.23
CA VAL A 102 3.70 -8.50 0.84
C VAL A 102 3.38 -7.15 0.20
N ASN A 103 2.14 -6.65 0.29
CA ASN A 103 1.80 -5.33 -0.26
C ASN A 103 2.62 -4.23 0.42
N ARG A 104 2.80 -4.27 1.74
CA ARG A 104 3.66 -3.31 2.46
C ARG A 104 5.10 -3.31 1.94
N ALA A 105 5.65 -4.48 1.63
CA ALA A 105 6.97 -4.60 1.03
C ALA A 105 7.00 -4.04 -0.40
N ILE A 106 6.01 -4.35 -1.23
CA ILE A 106 5.88 -3.84 -2.61
C ILE A 106 5.91 -2.31 -2.63
N PHE A 107 5.07 -1.64 -1.82
CA PHE A 107 5.03 -0.18 -1.79
C PHE A 107 6.30 0.46 -1.21
N ARG A 108 6.97 -0.22 -0.27
CA ARG A 108 8.30 0.22 0.20
C ARG A 108 9.33 0.15 -0.92
N VAL A 109 9.35 -0.94 -1.69
CA VAL A 109 10.24 -1.07 -2.86
C VAL A 109 9.91 -0.01 -3.90
N GLN A 110 8.63 0.18 -4.25
CA GLN A 110 8.19 1.22 -5.18
C GLN A 110 8.68 2.61 -4.75
N SER A 111 8.51 2.95 -3.46
CA SER A 111 9.03 4.21 -2.90
C SER A 111 10.56 4.33 -3.04
N ARG A 112 11.30 3.24 -2.81
CA ARG A 112 12.75 3.22 -2.96
C ARG A 112 13.19 3.38 -4.41
N VAL A 113 12.48 2.80 -5.37
CA VAL A 113 12.74 3.00 -6.81
C VAL A 113 12.70 4.48 -7.17
N CYS A 114 11.61 5.17 -6.82
CA CYS A 114 11.48 6.60 -7.11
C CYS A 114 12.57 7.44 -6.42
N ASN A 115 12.90 7.12 -5.16
CA ASN A 115 13.96 7.83 -4.43
C ASN A 115 15.35 7.61 -5.01
N LEU A 116 15.67 6.40 -5.47
CA LEU A 116 16.95 6.09 -6.10
C LEU A 116 17.07 6.76 -7.47
N PHE A 117 15.98 6.78 -8.24
CA PHE A 117 15.91 7.50 -9.51
C PHE A 117 16.20 8.99 -9.34
N ARG A 118 15.54 9.66 -8.37
CA ARG A 118 15.79 11.07 -8.06
C ARG A 118 17.25 11.32 -7.70
N ARG A 119 17.76 10.60 -6.70
CA ARG A 119 19.13 10.75 -6.21
C ARG A 119 20.16 10.64 -7.33
N PHE A 120 20.04 9.62 -8.17
CA PHE A 120 20.97 9.44 -9.29
C PHE A 120 20.95 10.63 -10.25
N LEU A 121 19.76 11.14 -10.59
CA LEU A 121 19.63 12.27 -11.51
C LEU A 121 20.03 13.61 -10.88
N ASP A 122 19.77 13.79 -9.59
CA ASP A 122 20.23 14.95 -8.82
C ASP A 122 21.77 15.00 -8.80
N ASP A 123 22.44 13.86 -8.57
CA ASP A 123 23.90 13.73 -8.59
C ASP A 123 24.48 14.02 -10.00
N GLU A 124 23.70 13.77 -11.06
CA GLU A 124 24.05 14.05 -12.46
C GLU A 124 23.62 15.46 -12.94
N GLY A 125 23.15 16.32 -12.01
CA GLY A 125 22.78 17.71 -12.26
C GLY A 125 21.47 17.92 -13.01
N PHE A 126 20.55 16.96 -12.99
CA PHE A 126 19.21 17.15 -13.54
C PHE A 126 18.31 17.98 -12.62
N ILE A 127 17.30 18.61 -13.20
CA ILE A 127 16.28 19.38 -12.49
C ILE A 127 14.94 18.60 -12.50
N GLU A 128 14.36 18.33 -11.33
CA GLU A 128 12.99 17.83 -11.23
C GLU A 128 12.00 18.91 -11.68
N THR A 129 11.10 18.54 -12.60
CA THR A 129 10.06 19.42 -13.14
C THR A 129 8.68 18.86 -12.82
N HIS A 130 7.68 19.76 -12.78
CA HIS A 130 6.28 19.42 -12.55
C HIS A 130 5.43 20.09 -13.62
N THR A 131 4.83 19.29 -14.49
CA THR A 131 4.16 19.80 -15.69
C THR A 131 2.63 19.65 -15.60
N PRO A 132 1.85 20.55 -16.25
CA PRO A 132 0.40 20.45 -16.22
C PRO A 132 -0.10 19.20 -16.93
N ASN A 133 -0.92 18.41 -16.23
CA ASN A 133 -1.57 17.22 -16.77
C ASN A 133 -2.86 17.51 -17.54
N ILE A 134 -3.37 18.76 -17.48
CA ILE A 134 -4.54 19.21 -18.24
C ILE A 134 -4.05 20.09 -19.38
N GLN A 135 -4.46 19.76 -20.61
CA GLN A 135 -4.03 20.44 -21.83
C GLN A 135 -5.25 20.90 -22.65
N GLY A 136 -5.13 22.05 -23.31
CA GLY A 136 -6.20 22.59 -24.16
C GLY A 136 -6.33 21.89 -25.52
N VAL A 137 -5.34 21.07 -25.89
CA VAL A 137 -5.29 20.37 -27.19
C VAL A 137 -4.91 18.92 -26.96
N ALA A 138 -5.49 18.02 -27.76
CA ALA A 138 -5.08 16.61 -27.78
C ALA A 138 -3.67 16.49 -28.37
N THR A 139 -2.74 15.90 -27.61
CA THR A 139 -1.30 15.98 -27.87
C THR A 139 -0.82 15.13 -29.06
N GLU A 140 -1.62 14.18 -29.56
CA GLU A 140 -1.23 13.30 -30.67
C GLU A 140 -2.42 12.98 -31.58
N SER A 141 -2.24 13.14 -32.89
CA SER A 141 -3.24 12.77 -33.90
C SER A 141 -3.31 11.25 -34.01
N GLY A 142 -4.44 10.65 -33.61
CA GLY A 142 -4.71 9.22 -33.77
C GLY A 142 -4.70 8.38 -32.48
N ALA A 143 -4.28 8.94 -31.34
CA ALA A 143 -4.40 8.27 -30.05
C ALA A 143 -5.76 8.53 -29.40
N SER A 144 -6.32 7.52 -28.73
CA SER A 144 -7.43 7.74 -27.80
C SER A 144 -6.95 8.64 -26.67
N VAL A 145 -7.69 9.72 -26.38
CA VAL A 145 -7.38 10.68 -25.31
C VAL A 145 -8.57 10.81 -24.36
N PHE A 146 -8.29 11.02 -23.07
CA PHE A 146 -9.35 11.36 -22.11
C PHE A 146 -9.75 12.82 -22.29
N LYS A 147 -11.03 13.04 -22.57
CA LYS A 147 -11.66 14.36 -22.65
C LYS A 147 -12.31 14.70 -21.31
N LEU A 148 -12.17 15.95 -20.88
CA LEU A 148 -12.83 16.48 -19.70
C LEU A 148 -13.49 17.83 -20.02
N GLY A 149 -14.63 18.10 -19.40
CA GLY A 149 -15.21 19.43 -19.38
C GLY A 149 -14.36 20.35 -18.52
N TYR A 150 -13.97 21.50 -19.06
CA TYR A 150 -13.18 22.51 -18.38
C TYR A 150 -13.83 23.88 -18.55
N PHE A 151 -14.74 24.20 -17.63
CA PHE A 151 -15.68 25.33 -17.74
C PHE A 151 -16.50 25.23 -19.04
N GLU A 152 -16.50 26.29 -19.86
CA GLU A 152 -17.17 26.34 -21.16
C GLU A 152 -16.32 25.71 -22.29
N GLN A 153 -15.17 25.12 -21.96
CA GLN A 153 -14.23 24.54 -22.92
C GLN A 153 -14.02 23.05 -22.68
N THR A 154 -13.42 22.39 -23.66
CA THR A 154 -12.94 21.01 -23.51
C THR A 154 -11.45 21.02 -23.22
N ALA A 155 -11.01 20.19 -22.28
CA ALA A 155 -9.61 19.92 -22.05
C ALA A 155 -9.32 18.42 -22.15
N PHE A 156 -8.06 18.07 -22.12
CA PHE A 156 -7.55 16.71 -22.31
C PHE A 156 -6.53 16.37 -21.22
N LEU A 157 -6.48 15.11 -20.80
CA LEU A 157 -5.39 14.63 -19.94
C LEU A 157 -4.16 14.32 -20.78
N ALA A 158 -3.00 14.81 -20.36
CA ALA A 158 -1.73 14.58 -21.04
C ALA A 158 -1.35 13.09 -21.04
N GLN A 159 -1.04 12.54 -22.20
CA GLN A 159 -0.60 11.14 -22.31
C GLN A 159 0.87 10.94 -21.97
N SER A 160 1.66 12.00 -22.02
CA SER A 160 3.03 12.03 -21.49
C SER A 160 3.47 13.49 -21.31
N PRO A 161 4.46 13.76 -20.43
CA PRO A 161 5.04 15.10 -20.30
C PRO A 161 6.07 15.42 -21.41
N GLN A 162 6.10 14.66 -22.51
CA GLN A 162 7.20 14.70 -23.47
C GLN A 162 7.38 16.07 -24.13
N LEU A 163 6.29 16.70 -24.59
CA LEU A 163 6.36 18.02 -25.23
C LEU A 163 6.86 19.10 -24.26
N ILE A 164 6.42 19.06 -23.01
CA ILE A 164 6.79 20.08 -22.01
C ILE A 164 8.25 19.89 -21.57
N LYS A 165 8.73 18.65 -21.48
CA LYS A 165 10.17 18.40 -21.30
C LYS A 165 11.00 18.98 -22.44
N GLN A 166 10.56 18.85 -23.69
CA GLN A 166 11.25 19.47 -24.83
C GLN A 166 11.25 21.00 -24.74
N MET A 167 10.15 21.61 -24.30
CA MET A 167 10.08 23.05 -24.05
C MET A 167 11.02 23.49 -22.92
N ALA A 168 11.17 22.68 -21.86
CA ALA A 168 12.12 22.96 -20.78
C ALA A 168 13.56 22.94 -21.28
N ILE A 169 13.92 21.98 -22.16
CA ILE A 169 15.23 21.97 -22.82
C ILE A 169 15.42 23.23 -23.68
N ALA A 170 14.40 23.64 -24.43
CA ALA A 170 14.44 24.88 -25.23
C ALA A 170 14.48 26.16 -24.37
N ALA A 171 14.14 26.06 -23.08
CA ALA A 171 14.23 27.14 -22.09
C ALA A 171 15.53 27.08 -21.27
N ASP A 172 16.56 26.42 -21.80
CA ASP A 172 17.91 26.31 -21.22
C ASP A 172 17.99 25.52 -19.90
N PHE A 173 17.06 24.61 -19.62
CA PHE A 173 17.13 23.75 -18.41
C PHE A 173 18.16 22.60 -18.55
N GLU A 174 18.70 22.37 -19.75
CA GLU A 174 19.71 21.35 -20.14
C GLU A 174 19.36 19.88 -19.85
N ARG A 175 19.00 19.55 -18.59
CA ARG A 175 18.72 18.22 -18.07
C ARG A 175 17.52 18.27 -17.13
N VAL A 176 16.43 17.61 -17.51
CA VAL A 176 15.19 17.59 -16.72
C VAL A 176 14.64 16.18 -16.55
N TYR A 177 13.96 15.95 -15.44
CA TYR A 177 13.14 14.76 -15.23
C TYR A 177 11.80 15.12 -14.58
N GLU A 178 10.86 14.18 -14.61
CA GLU A 178 9.57 14.31 -13.93
C GLU A 178 9.11 12.92 -13.45
N ILE A 179 8.61 12.85 -12.22
CA ILE A 179 7.86 11.69 -11.70
C ILE A 179 6.42 12.16 -11.46
N GLY A 180 5.51 11.71 -12.31
CA GLY A 180 4.11 12.15 -12.27
C GLY A 180 3.16 11.12 -12.88
N PRO A 181 1.85 11.39 -12.83
CA PRO A 181 0.85 10.52 -13.44
C PRO A 181 0.95 10.54 -14.97
N VAL A 182 0.54 9.44 -15.59
CA VAL A 182 0.44 9.29 -17.04
C VAL A 182 -0.90 8.62 -17.35
N PHE A 183 -1.59 9.11 -18.37
CA PHE A 183 -2.94 8.67 -18.71
C PHE A 183 -2.96 7.97 -20.06
N ARG A 184 -3.40 6.70 -20.08
CA ARG A 184 -3.59 5.89 -21.29
C ARG A 184 -5.09 5.68 -21.51
N ALA A 185 -5.61 6.08 -22.67
CA ALA A 185 -7.02 5.95 -22.99
C ALA A 185 -7.29 4.87 -24.06
N GLU A 186 -6.27 4.09 -24.46
CA GLU A 186 -6.51 2.87 -25.21
C GLU A 186 -7.40 1.90 -24.41
N ASN A 187 -8.40 1.32 -25.08
CA ASN A 187 -9.23 0.27 -24.49
C ASN A 187 -8.50 -1.07 -24.62
N SER A 188 -7.62 -1.33 -23.66
CA SER A 188 -6.78 -2.53 -23.58
C SER A 188 -7.23 -3.38 -22.40
N THR A 189 -8.43 -3.94 -22.50
CA THR A 189 -8.88 -4.99 -21.56
C THR A 189 -8.82 -6.32 -22.30
N GLY A 190 -7.84 -7.14 -21.94
CA GLY A 190 -7.72 -8.55 -22.31
C GLY A 190 -7.64 -9.39 -21.06
#